data_AF-K9XDH5-F1
#
_entry.id   AF-K9XDH5-F1
#
_cell.length_a   1.000
_cell.length_b   1.000
_cell.length_c   1.000
_cell.angle_alpha   90.00
_cell.angle_beta   90.00
_cell.angle_gamma   90.00
#
_symmetry.space_group_name_H-M   'P 1'
#
loop_
_entity.id
_entity.type
_entity.pdbx_description
1 polymer ?
#
loop_
_entity_poly.entity_id
_entity_poly.type
_entity_poly.pdbx_seq_one_letter_code
_entity_poly.pdbx_strand_id
1 'polypeptide(L)'
;MMAQIVWQADFYRRPLRDAAGQTLWELLVCDLTRTVEFVALCPQSQVNAHWLVEQLQHVADKMPDTIQVFRPQSLSLITAAGEQLGITVEATRRTDALKQWLQERSSLYRSMDNYTGEAYDLLTLEKPPPTPLPEKLWGEQWRFAALSAKDVEEAFQERPIPILNMPPALMPLQLGLASNIAIPGVIIYGGRQSMRLARWLQEANPVSLNYIAGAPDGLVLEAGLVDRWIVATFEDREVSTSAQNYEQRKQQSKGLHFLLVQPDNSDITFSGFWLLRQD
;
A
#
# COMPACT_ATOMS: atom_id res chain seq x y z
N MET A 1 -15.10 8.28 -22.11
CA MET A 1 -14.02 7.33 -21.76
C MET A 1 -14.68 5.98 -21.55
N MET A 2 -14.22 4.92 -22.22
CA MET A 2 -14.67 3.57 -21.90
C MET A 2 -14.15 3.20 -20.50
N ALA A 3 -14.95 2.49 -19.71
CA ALA A 3 -14.50 2.02 -18.40
C ALA A 3 -13.35 1.03 -18.58
N GLN A 4 -12.22 1.31 -17.94
CA GLN A 4 -11.04 0.45 -17.94
C GLN A 4 -11.37 -0.87 -17.22
N ILE A 5 -11.02 -2.00 -17.82
CA ILE A 5 -11.16 -3.32 -17.19
C ILE A 5 -9.91 -3.57 -16.35
N VAL A 6 -10.11 -3.73 -15.04
CA VAL A 6 -9.03 -3.95 -14.08
C VAL A 6 -9.20 -5.31 -13.43
N TRP A 7 -8.13 -6.09 -13.45
CA TRP A 7 -7.99 -7.32 -12.65
C TRP A 7 -7.02 -7.10 -11.51
N GLN A 8 -7.13 -7.92 -10.47
CA GLN A 8 -6.21 -8.03 -9.36
C GLN A 8 -5.68 -9.45 -9.32
N ALA A 9 -4.35 -9.60 -9.19
CA ALA A 9 -3.71 -10.91 -9.22
C ALA A 9 -2.72 -11.13 -8.07
N ASP A 10 -2.69 -12.37 -7.57
CA ASP A 10 -1.62 -12.90 -6.71
C ASP A 10 -1.07 -14.19 -7.33
N PHE A 11 0.25 -14.35 -7.34
CA PHE A 11 0.88 -15.61 -7.77
C PHE A 11 1.99 -15.99 -6.81
N TYR A 12 1.70 -16.90 -5.88
CA TYR A 12 2.66 -17.25 -4.84
C TYR A 12 2.44 -18.63 -4.26
N ARG A 13 3.46 -19.11 -3.53
CA ARG A 13 3.38 -20.37 -2.79
C ARG A 13 2.19 -20.40 -1.83
N ARG A 14 1.63 -21.60 -1.66
CA ARG A 14 0.59 -21.91 -0.68
C ARG A 14 1.09 -22.98 0.29
N PRO A 15 0.50 -23.10 1.48
CA PRO A 15 0.77 -24.17 2.43
C PRO A 15 0.17 -25.51 1.96
N LEU A 16 0.43 -25.86 0.70
CA LEU A 16 -0.06 -27.04 0.01
C LEU A 16 1.12 -27.75 -0.65
N ARG A 17 1.05 -29.09 -0.71
CA ARG A 17 2.01 -29.91 -1.46
C ARG A 17 1.32 -30.71 -2.55
N ASP A 18 2.06 -31.04 -3.60
CA ASP A 18 1.58 -32.01 -4.60
C ASP A 18 1.77 -33.47 -4.11
N ALA A 19 1.38 -34.43 -4.94
CA ALA A 19 1.53 -35.85 -4.64
C ALA A 19 2.99 -36.31 -4.46
N ALA A 20 3.96 -35.53 -4.99
CA ALA A 20 5.39 -35.77 -4.82
C ALA A 20 5.98 -35.01 -3.61
N GLY A 21 5.16 -34.28 -2.85
CA GLY A 21 5.58 -33.50 -1.69
C GLY A 21 6.18 -32.13 -2.02
N GLN A 22 6.10 -31.65 -3.27
CA GLN A 22 6.63 -30.35 -3.67
C GLN A 22 5.66 -29.22 -3.33
N THR A 23 6.20 -28.05 -2.99
CA THR A 23 5.39 -26.85 -2.72
C THR A 23 4.61 -26.42 -3.95
N LEU A 24 3.31 -26.18 -3.78
CA LEU A 24 2.44 -25.66 -4.82
C LEU A 24 2.41 -24.13 -4.83
N TRP A 25 2.44 -23.58 -6.03
CA TRP A 25 2.17 -22.18 -6.33
C TRP A 25 0.75 -22.05 -6.85
N GLU A 26 0.11 -20.94 -6.50
CA GLU A 26 -1.25 -20.66 -6.91
C GLU A 26 -1.34 -19.27 -7.53
N LEU A 27 -1.91 -19.22 -8.73
CA LEU A 27 -2.37 -18.00 -9.38
C LEU A 27 -3.82 -17.77 -9.01
N LEU A 28 -4.10 -16.58 -8.52
CA LEU A 28 -5.44 -16.05 -8.28
C LEU A 28 -5.61 -14.80 -9.11
N VAL A 29 -6.72 -14.71 -9.84
CA VAL A 29 -7.09 -13.53 -10.62
C VAL A 29 -8.56 -13.25 -10.39
N CYS A 30 -8.90 -12.01 -10.05
CA CYS A 30 -10.28 -11.56 -9.99
C CYS A 30 -10.43 -10.15 -10.58
N ASP A 31 -11.63 -9.80 -11.04
CA ASP A 31 -11.98 -8.41 -11.31
C ASP A 31 -12.33 -7.67 -10.01
N LEU A 32 -12.54 -6.35 -10.10
CA LEU A 32 -12.86 -5.52 -8.94
C LEU A 32 -14.18 -5.90 -8.25
N THR A 33 -15.12 -6.51 -8.97
CA THR A 33 -16.43 -6.91 -8.43
C THR A 33 -16.51 -8.39 -8.06
N ARG A 34 -15.43 -9.15 -8.28
CA ARG A 34 -15.37 -10.62 -8.08
C ARG A 34 -16.46 -11.38 -8.86
N THR A 35 -16.85 -10.84 -10.01
CA THR A 35 -17.70 -11.55 -10.98
C THR A 35 -16.89 -12.52 -11.83
N VAL A 36 -15.61 -12.21 -12.01
CA VAL A 36 -14.61 -13.09 -12.61
C VAL A 36 -13.68 -13.52 -11.49
N GLU A 37 -13.57 -14.83 -11.28
CA GLU A 37 -12.64 -15.46 -10.34
C GLU A 37 -11.98 -16.64 -11.03
N PHE A 38 -10.65 -16.63 -11.09
CA PHE A 38 -9.86 -17.69 -11.68
C PHE A 38 -8.75 -18.15 -10.74
N VAL A 39 -8.58 -19.47 -10.67
CA VAL A 39 -7.56 -20.12 -9.84
C VAL A 39 -6.84 -21.16 -10.68
N ALA A 40 -5.52 -21.14 -10.64
CA ALA A 40 -4.68 -22.19 -11.20
C ALA A 40 -3.55 -22.55 -10.23
N LEU A 41 -3.24 -23.85 -10.13
CA LEU A 41 -2.14 -24.36 -9.32
C LEU A 41 -1.04 -24.94 -10.21
N CYS A 42 0.21 -24.73 -9.84
CA CYS A 42 1.34 -25.38 -10.50
C CYS A 42 2.44 -25.78 -9.50
N PRO A 43 3.25 -26.80 -9.82
CA PRO A 43 4.46 -27.09 -9.08
C PRO A 43 5.50 -25.98 -9.29
N GLN A 44 6.47 -25.88 -8.38
CA GLN A 44 7.54 -24.88 -8.45
C GLN A 44 8.33 -24.90 -9.77
N SER A 45 8.47 -26.07 -10.41
CA SER A 45 9.16 -26.21 -11.71
C SER A 45 8.49 -25.48 -12.87
N GLN A 46 7.21 -25.13 -12.73
CA GLN A 46 6.42 -24.44 -13.75
C GLN A 46 6.24 -22.94 -13.46
N VAL A 47 6.82 -22.43 -12.36
CA VAL A 47 6.72 -21.01 -11.98
C VAL A 47 7.56 -20.16 -12.92
N ASN A 48 6.93 -19.71 -14.00
CA ASN A 48 7.54 -18.84 -15.00
C ASN A 48 6.48 -18.01 -15.74
N ALA A 49 6.93 -17.01 -16.50
CA ALA A 49 6.04 -16.11 -17.23
C ALA A 49 5.24 -16.80 -18.34
N HIS A 50 5.77 -17.86 -18.97
CA HIS A 50 5.07 -18.59 -20.03
C HIS A 50 3.83 -19.29 -19.49
N TRP A 51 3.95 -19.98 -18.35
CA TRP A 51 2.82 -20.59 -17.67
C TRP A 51 1.75 -19.55 -17.30
N LEU A 52 2.17 -18.38 -16.80
CA LEU A 52 1.24 -17.28 -16.49
C LEU A 52 0.50 -16.77 -17.72
N VAL A 53 1.17 -16.63 -18.86
CA VAL A 53 0.53 -16.22 -20.13
C VAL A 53 -0.58 -17.20 -20.51
N GLU A 54 -0.29 -18.51 -20.49
CA GLU A 54 -1.28 -19.53 -20.80
C GLU A 54 -2.47 -19.47 -19.84
N GLN A 55 -2.22 -19.36 -18.52
CA GLN A 55 -3.30 -19.30 -17.55
C GLN A 55 -4.14 -18.03 -17.66
N LEU A 56 -3.52 -16.87 -17.89
CA LEU A 56 -4.23 -15.60 -18.02
C LEU A 56 -5.17 -15.58 -19.22
N GLN A 57 -4.80 -16.25 -20.32
CA GLN A 57 -5.66 -16.40 -21.50
C GLN A 57 -6.93 -17.23 -21.22
N HIS A 58 -6.93 -18.07 -20.18
CA HIS A 58 -8.09 -18.87 -19.77
C HIS A 58 -9.05 -18.13 -18.82
N VAL A 59 -8.67 -16.96 -18.29
CA VAL A 59 -9.49 -16.24 -17.31
C VAL A 59 -10.79 -15.72 -17.91
N ALA A 60 -10.73 -15.11 -19.10
CA ALA A 60 -11.89 -14.59 -19.82
C ALA A 60 -11.57 -14.35 -21.30
N ASP A 61 -12.62 -14.28 -22.15
CA ASP A 61 -12.47 -13.96 -23.58
C ASP A 61 -11.91 -12.55 -23.82
N LYS A 62 -12.20 -11.61 -22.90
CA LYS A 62 -11.73 -10.23 -22.96
C LYS A 62 -10.67 -9.99 -21.89
N MET A 63 -9.44 -9.70 -22.34
CA MET A 63 -8.33 -9.32 -21.47
C MET A 63 -8.57 -7.95 -20.79
N PRO A 64 -8.02 -7.75 -19.58
CA PRO A 64 -8.08 -6.46 -18.90
C PRO A 64 -7.12 -5.47 -19.53
N ASP A 65 -7.35 -4.19 -19.29
CA ASP A 65 -6.38 -3.14 -19.61
C ASP A 65 -5.24 -3.13 -18.58
N THR A 66 -5.54 -3.52 -17.33
CA THR A 66 -4.57 -3.49 -16.22
C THR A 66 -4.74 -4.66 -15.25
N ILE A 67 -3.62 -5.23 -14.81
CA ILE A 67 -3.53 -6.16 -13.69
C ILE A 67 -2.83 -5.47 -12.52
N GLN A 68 -3.49 -5.39 -11.38
CA GLN A 68 -2.96 -4.86 -10.12
C GLN A 68 -2.35 -5.99 -9.28
N VAL A 69 -1.13 -5.78 -8.82
CA VAL A 69 -0.37 -6.77 -8.04
C VAL A 69 0.16 -6.12 -6.77
N PHE A 70 -0.13 -6.73 -5.62
CA PHE A 70 0.36 -6.24 -4.32
C PHE A 70 1.60 -6.98 -3.82
N ARG A 71 1.91 -8.16 -4.38
CA ARG A 71 3.01 -9.00 -3.91
C ARG A 71 4.29 -8.74 -4.69
N PRO A 72 5.38 -8.27 -4.06
CA PRO A 72 6.65 -8.03 -4.74
C PRO A 72 7.22 -9.29 -5.39
N GLN A 73 7.09 -10.45 -4.74
CA GLN A 73 7.69 -11.70 -5.18
C GLN A 73 7.09 -12.21 -6.51
N SER A 74 5.88 -11.79 -6.86
CA SER A 74 5.21 -12.18 -8.12
C SER A 74 5.26 -11.10 -9.18
N LEU A 75 5.59 -9.86 -8.81
CA LEU A 75 5.48 -8.69 -9.68
C LEU A 75 6.26 -8.88 -10.99
N SER A 76 7.53 -9.29 -10.94
CA SER A 76 8.36 -9.43 -12.14
C SER A 76 7.82 -10.46 -13.13
N LEU A 77 7.29 -11.59 -12.63
CA LEU A 77 6.72 -12.64 -13.46
C LEU A 77 5.40 -12.19 -14.09
N ILE A 78 4.53 -11.53 -13.32
CA ILE A 78 3.25 -11.03 -13.84
C ILE A 78 3.49 -9.88 -14.83
N THR A 79 4.45 -8.98 -14.59
CA THR A 79 4.85 -7.94 -15.54
C THR A 79 5.32 -8.55 -16.86
N ALA A 80 6.21 -9.55 -16.83
CA ALA A 80 6.68 -10.21 -18.04
C ALA A 80 5.56 -10.95 -18.82
N ALA A 81 4.55 -11.47 -18.12
CA ALA A 81 3.36 -12.04 -18.75
C ALA A 81 2.45 -10.96 -19.34
N GLY A 82 2.25 -9.86 -18.61
CA GLY A 82 1.46 -8.70 -19.06
C GLY A 82 2.03 -8.07 -20.33
N GLU A 83 3.35 -7.89 -20.41
CA GLU A 83 4.03 -7.37 -21.61
C GLU A 83 3.75 -8.23 -22.87
N GLN A 84 3.75 -9.56 -22.74
CA GLN A 84 3.44 -10.48 -23.84
C GLN A 84 1.97 -10.44 -24.26
N LEU A 85 1.08 -10.13 -23.31
CA LEU A 85 -0.37 -10.06 -23.52
C LEU A 85 -0.86 -8.64 -23.87
N GLY A 86 0.02 -7.64 -23.85
CA GLY A 86 -0.36 -6.23 -24.03
C GLY A 86 -1.16 -5.65 -22.86
N ILE A 87 -1.00 -6.19 -21.65
CA ILE A 87 -1.69 -5.78 -20.42
C ILE A 87 -0.73 -4.96 -19.57
N THR A 88 -1.18 -3.81 -19.07
CA THR A 88 -0.38 -3.01 -18.12
C THR A 88 -0.39 -3.67 -16.74
N VAL A 89 0.78 -3.79 -16.10
CA VAL A 89 0.87 -4.29 -14.72
C VAL A 89 1.16 -3.13 -13.77
N GLU A 90 0.28 -2.97 -12.78
CA GLU A 90 0.36 -1.93 -11.77
C GLU A 90 0.74 -2.54 -10.42
N ALA A 91 1.87 -2.09 -9.85
CA ALA A 91 2.26 -2.46 -8.50
C ALA A 91 1.49 -1.58 -7.49
N THR A 92 0.56 -2.17 -6.74
CA THR A 92 -0.25 -1.44 -5.77
C THR A 92 -0.70 -2.33 -4.62
N ARG A 93 -0.70 -1.79 -3.39
CA ARG A 93 -1.28 -2.47 -2.22
C ARG A 93 -2.82 -2.42 -2.20
N ARG A 94 -3.46 -1.62 -3.05
CA ARG A 94 -4.92 -1.42 -3.09
C ARG A 94 -5.61 -2.51 -3.89
N THR A 95 -5.45 -3.75 -3.46
CA THR A 95 -6.02 -4.95 -4.09
C THR A 95 -7.14 -5.54 -3.23
N ASP A 96 -8.12 -4.72 -2.84
CA ASP A 96 -9.11 -5.06 -1.81
C ASP A 96 -9.95 -6.32 -2.15
N ALA A 97 -10.41 -6.45 -3.40
CA ALA A 97 -11.19 -7.60 -3.83
C ALA A 97 -10.39 -8.91 -3.73
N LEU A 98 -9.14 -8.88 -4.20
CA LEU A 98 -8.22 -10.00 -4.11
C LEU A 98 -7.83 -10.33 -2.65
N LYS A 99 -7.57 -9.31 -1.82
CA LYS A 99 -7.25 -9.49 -0.40
C LYS A 99 -8.40 -10.12 0.37
N GLN A 100 -9.64 -9.69 0.10
CA GLN A 100 -10.84 -10.31 0.66
C GLN A 100 -10.94 -11.78 0.23
N TRP A 101 -10.74 -12.05 -1.07
CA TRP A 101 -10.81 -13.43 -1.57
C TRP A 101 -9.74 -14.33 -0.96
N LEU A 102 -8.49 -13.84 -0.84
CA LEU A 102 -7.40 -14.56 -0.18
C LEU A 102 -7.76 -14.94 1.27
N GLN A 103 -8.38 -14.03 2.03
CA GLN A 103 -8.82 -14.32 3.40
C GLN A 103 -9.87 -15.44 3.44
N GLU A 104 -10.86 -15.41 2.54
CA GLU A 104 -11.88 -16.46 2.42
C GLU A 104 -11.23 -17.81 2.07
N ARG A 105 -10.25 -17.81 1.17
CA ARG A 105 -9.51 -19.02 0.75
C ARG A 105 -8.64 -19.62 1.84
N SER A 106 -8.17 -18.82 2.80
CA SER A 106 -7.38 -19.29 3.94
C SER A 106 -8.03 -20.49 4.65
N SER A 107 -9.35 -20.44 4.82
CA SER A 107 -10.12 -21.51 5.45
C SER A 107 -10.22 -22.76 4.58
N LEU A 108 -10.29 -22.60 3.26
CA LEU A 108 -10.36 -23.71 2.31
C LEU A 108 -9.07 -24.54 2.35
N TYR A 109 -7.90 -23.91 2.34
CA TYR A 109 -6.63 -24.66 2.39
C TYR A 109 -6.55 -25.57 3.61
N ARG A 110 -7.00 -25.13 4.78
CA ARG A 110 -6.98 -25.92 6.03
C ARG A 110 -7.82 -27.20 5.97
N SER A 111 -8.78 -27.25 5.04
CA SER A 111 -9.67 -28.41 4.84
C SER A 111 -9.17 -29.39 3.78
N MET A 112 -8.09 -29.06 3.07
CA MET A 112 -7.56 -29.90 2.00
C MET A 112 -6.60 -30.97 2.55
N ASP A 113 -6.65 -32.16 1.98
CA ASP A 113 -5.82 -33.31 2.39
C ASP A 113 -4.31 -33.06 2.22
N ASN A 114 -3.94 -32.17 1.29
CA ASN A 114 -2.56 -31.83 0.97
C ASN A 114 -2.03 -30.56 1.68
N TYR A 115 -2.77 -30.08 2.69
CA TYR A 115 -2.37 -28.95 3.53
C TYR A 115 -1.19 -29.30 4.43
N THR A 116 -0.19 -28.43 4.49
CA THR A 116 1.06 -28.70 5.21
C THR A 116 0.98 -28.41 6.71
N GLY A 117 -0.04 -27.69 7.17
CA GLY A 117 -0.11 -27.22 8.56
C GLY A 117 0.79 -26.02 8.88
N GLU A 118 1.59 -25.54 7.92
CA GLU A 118 2.50 -24.42 8.12
C GLU A 118 1.72 -23.11 8.36
N ALA A 119 2.13 -22.36 9.38
CA ALA A 119 1.57 -21.04 9.64
C ALA A 119 1.93 -20.10 8.48
N TYR A 120 0.92 -19.67 7.73
CA TYR A 120 1.10 -18.84 6.55
C TYR A 120 0.05 -17.73 6.50
N ASP A 121 0.50 -16.48 6.54
CA ASP A 121 -0.35 -15.31 6.34
C ASP A 121 -0.31 -14.91 4.86
N LEU A 122 -1.46 -15.02 4.19
CA LEU A 122 -1.64 -14.76 2.77
C LEU A 122 -1.45 -13.28 2.41
N LEU A 123 -1.68 -12.37 3.35
CA LEU A 123 -1.65 -10.92 3.11
C LEU A 123 -0.36 -10.25 3.57
N THR A 124 0.44 -10.94 4.39
CA THR A 124 1.69 -10.37 4.90
C THR A 124 2.66 -10.04 3.75
N LEU A 125 3.10 -8.79 3.74
CA LEU A 125 4.22 -8.32 2.93
C LEU A 125 5.48 -8.27 3.78
N GLU A 126 6.62 -8.49 3.13
CA GLU A 126 7.91 -8.34 3.78
C GLU A 126 8.11 -6.90 4.26
N LYS A 127 8.69 -6.74 5.45
CA LYS A 127 9.02 -5.44 6.03
C LYS A 127 10.54 -5.34 6.15
N PRO A 128 11.26 -5.10 5.04
CA PRO A 128 12.71 -4.98 5.08
C PRO A 128 13.15 -3.88 6.06
N PRO A 129 14.39 -3.91 6.57
CA PRO A 129 14.91 -2.83 7.40
C PRO A 129 14.78 -1.48 6.66
N PRO A 130 14.30 -0.42 7.35
CA PRO A 130 14.14 0.88 6.71
C PRO A 130 15.50 1.48 6.37
N THR A 131 15.56 2.21 5.25
CA THR A 131 16.78 2.90 4.81
C THR A 131 16.65 4.41 5.05
N PRO A 132 17.75 5.14 5.34
CA PRO A 132 17.68 6.59 5.51
C PRO A 132 17.18 7.29 4.24
N LEU A 133 16.26 8.25 4.40
CA LEU A 133 15.88 9.13 3.30
C LEU A 133 17.12 9.89 2.79
N PRO A 134 17.34 10.01 1.47
CA PRO A 134 18.46 10.78 0.94
C PRO A 134 18.45 12.24 1.43
N GLU A 135 19.60 12.76 1.86
CA GLU A 135 19.74 14.13 2.41
C GLU A 135 19.14 15.22 1.51
N LYS A 136 19.26 15.04 0.20
CA LYS A 136 18.70 15.95 -0.82
C LYS A 136 17.17 16.09 -0.80
N LEU A 137 16.49 15.22 -0.03
CA LEU A 137 15.04 15.16 0.15
C LEU A 137 14.62 15.50 1.59
N TRP A 138 15.56 15.82 2.48
CA TRP A 138 15.21 16.18 3.85
C TRP A 138 14.42 17.48 3.90
N GLY A 139 13.46 17.53 4.82
CA GLY A 139 12.86 18.78 5.25
C GLY A 139 13.80 19.55 6.16
N GLU A 140 13.62 20.87 6.23
CA GLU A 140 14.31 21.74 7.19
C GLU A 140 13.79 21.51 8.61
N GLN A 141 12.47 21.29 8.74
CA GLN A 141 11.79 21.00 9.99
C GLN A 141 10.61 20.07 9.76
N TRP A 142 10.12 19.43 10.82
CA TRP A 142 8.89 18.65 10.77
C TRP A 142 8.17 18.69 12.13
N ARG A 143 6.88 18.37 12.14
CA ARG A 143 6.10 18.22 13.37
C ARG A 143 4.96 17.22 13.23
N PHE A 144 4.54 16.65 14.35
CA PHE A 144 3.23 16.00 14.44
C PHE A 144 2.12 17.06 14.46
N ALA A 145 0.98 16.72 13.85
CA ALA A 145 -0.23 17.53 13.84
C ALA A 145 -1.45 16.62 13.98
N ALA A 146 -2.60 17.22 14.23
CA ALA A 146 -3.89 16.55 14.10
C ALA A 146 -4.94 17.55 13.64
N LEU A 147 -5.79 17.09 12.73
CA LEU A 147 -6.92 17.85 12.19
C LEU A 147 -8.18 17.04 12.43
N SER A 148 -9.34 17.68 12.58
CA SER A 148 -10.58 16.90 12.62
C SER A 148 -10.84 16.26 11.25
N ALA A 149 -11.59 15.17 11.21
CA ALA A 149 -12.00 14.55 9.95
C ALA A 149 -12.68 15.54 9.01
N LYS A 150 -13.52 16.42 9.56
CA LYS A 150 -14.14 17.51 8.82
C LYS A 150 -13.10 18.48 8.23
N ASP A 151 -12.14 18.92 9.03
CA ASP A 151 -11.12 19.86 8.58
C ASP A 151 -10.23 19.26 7.49
N VAL A 152 -9.95 17.96 7.53
CA VAL A 152 -9.18 17.29 6.45
C VAL A 152 -9.94 17.35 5.12
N GLU A 153 -11.26 17.11 5.15
CA GLU A 153 -12.09 17.19 3.95
C GLU A 153 -12.17 18.65 3.45
N GLU A 154 -12.58 19.59 4.33
CA GLU A 154 -12.79 20.99 3.95
C GLU A 154 -11.49 21.72 3.56
N ALA A 155 -10.37 21.44 4.24
CA ALA A 155 -9.12 22.18 4.01
C ALA A 155 -8.37 21.75 2.76
N PHE A 156 -8.60 20.54 2.24
CA PHE A 156 -7.75 19.96 1.20
C PHE A 156 -8.49 19.43 -0.02
N GLN A 157 -9.80 19.16 0.05
CA GLN A 157 -10.55 18.64 -1.09
C GLN A 157 -10.67 19.66 -2.24
N GLU A 158 -10.82 20.95 -1.93
CA GLU A 158 -11.01 22.01 -2.93
C GLU A 158 -9.80 22.96 -3.02
N ARG A 159 -8.78 22.76 -2.18
CA ARG A 159 -7.64 23.66 -2.12
C ARG A 159 -6.68 23.37 -3.28
N PRO A 160 -6.16 24.41 -3.97
CA PRO A 160 -5.19 24.22 -5.04
C PRO A 160 -3.82 23.82 -4.46
N ILE A 161 -3.66 22.53 -4.19
CA ILE A 161 -2.39 21.92 -3.77
C ILE A 161 -1.74 21.28 -5.01
N PRO A 162 -0.46 21.56 -5.31
CA PRO A 162 0.20 21.03 -6.51
C PRO A 162 0.15 19.50 -6.64
N ILE A 163 0.31 18.79 -5.53
CA ILE A 163 0.22 17.33 -5.47
C ILE A 163 -0.80 16.95 -4.39
N LEU A 164 -1.97 16.53 -4.81
CA LEU A 164 -3.05 16.10 -3.92
C LEU A 164 -3.34 14.63 -4.12
N ASN A 165 -3.15 13.81 -3.09
CA ASN A 165 -3.55 12.41 -3.07
C ASN A 165 -4.58 12.19 -1.95
N MET A 166 -5.86 12.25 -2.32
CA MET A 166 -6.98 11.95 -1.43
C MET A 166 -7.89 10.93 -2.12
N PRO A 167 -7.54 9.63 -2.08
CA PRO A 167 -8.34 8.60 -2.72
C PRO A 167 -9.75 8.58 -2.11
N PRO A 168 -10.82 8.50 -2.93
CA PRO A 168 -12.20 8.48 -2.43
C PRO A 168 -12.43 7.41 -1.35
N ALA A 169 -11.83 6.23 -1.51
CA ALA A 169 -11.92 5.12 -0.55
C ALA A 169 -11.32 5.41 0.83
N LEU A 170 -10.43 6.41 0.94
CA LEU A 170 -9.82 6.82 2.21
C LEU A 170 -10.53 8.01 2.85
N MET A 171 -11.54 8.58 2.19
CA MET A 171 -12.27 9.72 2.76
C MET A 171 -12.88 9.36 4.12
N PRO A 172 -12.77 10.22 5.14
CA PRO A 172 -13.27 9.93 6.48
C PRO A 172 -14.71 9.42 6.52
N LEU A 173 -15.60 10.03 5.73
CA LEU A 173 -16.99 9.58 5.59
C LEU A 173 -17.11 8.13 5.09
N GLN A 174 -16.33 7.74 4.08
CA GLN A 174 -16.33 6.37 3.52
C GLN A 174 -15.81 5.33 4.53
N LEU A 175 -14.95 5.76 5.45
CA LEU A 175 -14.45 4.93 6.54
C LEU A 175 -15.39 4.91 7.75
N GLY A 176 -16.52 5.61 7.71
CA GLY A 176 -17.47 5.72 8.82
C GLY A 176 -16.84 6.37 10.06
N LEU A 177 -16.03 7.40 9.86
CA LEU A 177 -15.42 8.20 10.93
C LEU A 177 -16.31 9.39 11.29
N ALA A 178 -16.43 9.70 12.58
CA ALA A 178 -17.13 10.88 13.04
C ALA A 178 -16.38 12.16 12.64
N SER A 179 -17.09 13.21 12.26
CA SER A 179 -16.50 14.47 11.76
C SER A 179 -15.50 15.15 12.71
N ASN A 180 -15.65 14.93 14.02
CA ASN A 180 -14.78 15.50 15.06
C ASN A 180 -13.59 14.60 15.43
N ILE A 181 -13.46 13.41 14.83
CA ILE A 181 -12.34 12.53 15.15
C ILE A 181 -11.04 13.17 14.70
N ALA A 182 -10.02 13.11 15.56
CA ALA A 182 -8.71 13.66 15.25
C ALA A 182 -7.96 12.71 14.30
N ILE A 183 -7.77 13.13 13.06
CA ILE A 183 -6.87 12.48 12.10
C ILE A 183 -5.46 13.00 12.38
N PRO A 184 -4.55 12.15 12.86
CA PRO A 184 -3.17 12.56 13.10
C PRO A 184 -2.42 12.70 11.77
N GLY A 185 -1.35 13.47 11.77
CA GLY A 185 -0.50 13.60 10.60
C GLY A 185 0.87 14.15 10.92
N VAL A 186 1.71 14.18 9.89
CA VAL A 186 3.04 14.79 9.95
C VAL A 186 3.12 15.88 8.91
N ILE A 187 3.64 17.02 9.32
CA ILE A 187 3.90 18.18 8.47
C ILE A 187 5.41 18.30 8.33
N ILE A 188 5.90 18.31 7.09
CA ILE A 188 7.31 18.54 6.74
C ILE A 188 7.43 19.92 6.09
N TYR A 189 8.28 20.75 6.68
CA TYR A 189 8.69 22.04 6.15
C TYR A 189 9.92 21.86 5.27
N GLY A 190 9.73 21.83 3.96
CA GLY A 190 10.78 21.54 3.00
C GLY A 190 11.55 22.76 2.50
N GLY A 191 11.20 23.97 2.93
CA GLY A 191 11.79 25.21 2.45
C GLY A 191 11.79 25.29 0.92
N ARG A 192 12.97 25.59 0.36
CA ARG A 192 13.18 25.63 -1.10
C ARG A 192 13.09 24.26 -1.78
N GLN A 193 13.21 23.16 -1.04
CA GLN A 193 13.17 21.78 -1.56
C GLN A 193 11.80 21.12 -1.41
N SER A 194 10.81 21.81 -0.83
CA SER A 194 9.46 21.28 -0.58
C SER A 194 8.80 20.63 -1.79
N MET A 195 8.84 21.28 -2.96
CA MET A 195 8.32 20.68 -4.20
C MET A 195 9.10 19.48 -4.71
N ARG A 196 10.42 19.43 -4.47
CA ARG A 196 11.25 18.28 -4.85
C ARG A 196 10.90 17.07 -3.99
N LEU A 197 10.80 17.25 -2.68
CA LEU A 197 10.33 16.24 -1.75
C LEU A 197 8.91 15.76 -2.14
N ALA A 198 8.02 16.70 -2.44
CA ALA A 198 6.64 16.35 -2.81
C ALA A 198 6.55 15.49 -4.08
N ARG A 199 7.35 15.78 -5.11
CA ARG A 199 7.42 14.95 -6.33
C ARG A 199 8.01 13.57 -6.05
N TRP A 200 9.07 13.50 -5.25
CA TRP A 200 9.63 12.21 -4.86
C TRP A 200 8.62 11.36 -4.09
N LEU A 201 7.85 11.96 -3.16
CA LEU A 201 6.77 11.25 -2.47
C LEU A 201 5.70 10.77 -3.46
N GLN A 202 5.30 11.61 -4.43
CA GLN A 202 4.35 11.19 -5.47
C GLN A 202 4.83 9.94 -6.22
N GLU A 203 6.11 9.90 -6.61
CA GLU A 203 6.71 8.74 -7.30
C GLU A 203 6.86 7.52 -6.38
N ALA A 204 7.21 7.74 -5.12
CA ALA A 204 7.38 6.67 -4.14
C ALA A 204 6.06 5.99 -3.76
N ASN A 205 4.91 6.63 -3.99
CA ASN A 205 3.57 6.14 -3.60
C ASN A 205 3.49 5.83 -2.09
N PRO A 206 3.44 6.85 -1.22
CA PRO A 206 3.37 6.66 0.23
C PRO A 206 2.11 5.87 0.61
N VAL A 207 2.30 4.93 1.54
CA VAL A 207 1.24 4.05 2.05
C VAL A 207 0.91 4.41 3.48
N SER A 208 1.93 4.47 4.34
CA SER A 208 1.75 4.79 5.76
C SER A 208 3.00 5.41 6.36
N LEU A 209 2.80 6.21 7.41
CA LEU A 209 3.86 6.82 8.19
C LEU A 209 3.72 6.37 9.64
N ASN A 210 4.78 5.74 10.16
CA ASN A 210 4.73 5.01 11.42
C ASN A 210 5.84 5.48 12.36
N TYR A 211 5.48 5.70 13.61
CA TYR A 211 6.43 5.83 14.69
C TYR A 211 7.00 4.46 15.06
N ILE A 212 8.32 4.37 15.14
CA ILE A 212 9.07 3.19 15.56
C ILE A 212 9.90 3.60 16.78
N ALA A 213 9.58 3.02 17.94
CA ALA A 213 10.34 3.26 19.16
C ALA A 213 11.76 2.67 19.03
N GLY A 214 12.77 3.39 19.53
CA GLY A 214 14.16 2.98 19.39
C GLY A 214 15.13 3.86 20.18
N ALA A 215 16.43 3.70 19.86
CA ALA A 215 17.51 4.55 20.37
C ALA A 215 18.44 4.90 19.18
N PRO A 216 18.12 5.94 18.38
CA PRO A 216 17.03 6.90 18.56
C PRO A 216 15.65 6.37 18.12
N ASP A 217 14.60 7.08 18.53
CA ASP A 217 13.25 6.90 17.98
C ASP A 217 13.21 7.29 16.49
N GLY A 218 12.28 6.72 15.73
CA GLY A 218 12.21 6.91 14.28
C GLY A 218 10.80 7.14 13.75
N LEU A 219 10.70 7.94 12.70
CA LEU A 219 9.52 8.09 11.86
C LEU A 219 9.80 7.42 10.52
N VAL A 220 9.08 6.34 10.23
CA VAL A 220 9.30 5.49 9.06
C VAL A 220 8.13 5.58 8.09
N LEU A 221 8.42 5.99 6.85
CA LEU A 221 7.49 5.97 5.73
C LEU A 221 7.54 4.60 5.05
N GLU A 222 6.40 3.92 4.98
CA GLU A 222 6.19 2.82 4.05
C GLU A 222 5.66 3.36 2.72
N ALA A 223 6.21 2.87 1.62
CA ALA A 223 5.94 3.35 0.26
C ALA A 223 5.93 2.17 -0.72
N GLY A 224 5.23 2.33 -1.85
CA GLY A 224 5.10 1.31 -2.89
C GLY A 224 4.61 -0.03 -2.30
N LEU A 225 5.23 -1.13 -2.73
CA LEU A 225 4.90 -2.45 -2.20
C LEU A 225 5.59 -2.73 -0.86
N VAL A 226 6.89 -2.47 -0.72
CA VAL A 226 7.67 -2.85 0.48
C VAL A 226 8.76 -1.85 0.86
N ASP A 227 8.85 -0.70 0.17
CA ASP A 227 9.89 0.28 0.45
C ASP A 227 9.65 0.93 1.81
N ARG A 228 10.73 1.12 2.55
CA ARG A 228 10.70 1.71 3.90
C ARG A 228 11.81 2.73 4.06
N TRP A 229 11.43 3.94 4.42
CA TRP A 229 12.31 5.10 4.52
C TRP A 229 12.26 5.70 5.92
N ILE A 230 13.43 5.89 6.55
CA ILE A 230 13.55 6.68 7.78
C ILE A 230 13.48 8.15 7.38
N VAL A 231 12.37 8.81 7.71
CA VAL A 231 12.11 10.22 7.39
C VAL A 231 12.72 11.15 8.44
N ALA A 232 12.68 10.74 9.70
CA ALA A 232 13.27 11.45 10.82
C ALA A 232 13.68 10.49 11.93
N THR A 233 14.69 10.89 12.70
CA THR A 233 15.05 10.26 13.97
C THR A 233 15.09 11.32 15.08
N PHE A 234 14.75 10.95 16.30
CA PHE A 234 14.71 11.87 17.44
C PHE A 234 14.97 11.15 18.76
N GLU A 235 15.45 11.87 19.77
CA GLU A 235 15.67 11.36 21.13
C GLU A 235 14.94 12.21 22.19
N ASP A 236 14.30 13.30 21.75
CA ASP A 236 13.57 14.22 22.60
C ASP A 236 12.31 13.56 23.16
N ARG A 237 12.18 13.56 24.50
CA ARG A 237 11.07 12.89 25.20
C ARG A 237 9.71 13.50 24.91
N GLU A 238 9.62 14.81 24.66
CA GLU A 238 8.36 15.47 24.29
C GLU A 238 7.95 15.04 22.88
N VAL A 239 8.92 14.89 21.97
CA VAL A 239 8.68 14.35 20.63
C VAL A 239 8.25 12.88 20.70
N SER A 240 8.89 12.05 21.53
CA SER A 240 8.47 10.65 21.75
C SER A 240 7.04 10.56 22.30
N THR A 241 6.66 11.44 23.23
CA THR A 241 5.28 11.52 23.75
C THR A 241 4.30 11.92 22.65
N SER A 242 4.68 12.87 21.80
CA SER A 242 3.87 13.27 20.64
C SER A 242 3.71 12.14 19.62
N ALA A 243 4.76 11.34 19.42
CA ALA A 243 4.73 10.18 18.53
C ALA A 243 3.81 9.06 19.05
N GLN A 244 3.80 8.83 20.37
CA GLN A 244 2.84 7.90 21.00
C GLN A 244 1.39 8.39 20.83
N ASN A 245 1.14 9.69 21.03
CA ASN A 245 -0.17 10.29 20.80
C ASN A 245 -0.60 10.20 19.32
N TYR A 246 0.35 10.35 18.39
CA TYR A 246 0.13 10.15 16.95
C TYR A 246 -0.34 8.72 16.65
N GLU A 247 0.34 7.69 17.18
CA GLU A 247 -0.04 6.29 16.98
C GLU A 247 -1.40 5.96 17.62
N GLN A 248 -1.67 6.49 18.82
CA GLN A 248 -2.97 6.29 19.48
C GLN A 248 -4.12 6.88 18.65
N ARG A 249 -3.97 8.10 18.13
CA ARG A 249 -4.97 8.73 17.26
C ARG A 249 -5.11 7.99 15.94
N LYS A 250 -4.02 7.43 15.41
CA LYS A 250 -4.04 6.66 14.16
C LYS A 250 -4.87 5.40 14.34
N GLN A 251 -4.76 4.72 15.48
CA GLN A 251 -5.65 3.60 15.83
C GLN A 251 -7.12 4.04 15.95
N GLN A 252 -7.39 5.15 16.65
CA GLN A 252 -8.75 5.69 16.82
C GLN A 252 -9.42 6.07 15.50
N SER A 253 -8.63 6.53 14.53
CA SER A 253 -9.07 6.89 13.17
C SER A 253 -8.98 5.74 12.16
N LYS A 254 -8.95 4.48 12.63
CA LYS A 254 -8.93 3.26 11.79
C LYS A 254 -7.72 3.20 10.83
N GLY A 255 -6.57 3.67 11.29
CA GLY A 255 -5.32 3.73 10.54
C GLY A 255 -5.17 4.97 9.67
N LEU A 256 -6.21 5.82 9.56
CA LEU A 256 -6.20 7.00 8.71
C LEU A 256 -5.29 8.08 9.30
N HIS A 257 -4.42 8.65 8.48
CA HIS A 257 -3.52 9.73 8.85
C HIS A 257 -3.13 10.53 7.61
N PHE A 258 -2.41 11.63 7.78
CA PHE A 258 -1.95 12.43 6.64
C PHE A 258 -0.45 12.74 6.68
N LEU A 259 0.10 12.97 5.50
CA LEU A 259 1.39 13.58 5.29
C LEU A 259 1.19 14.89 4.52
N LEU A 260 1.76 15.96 5.04
CA LEU A 260 1.71 17.29 4.42
C LEU A 260 3.13 17.80 4.21
N VAL A 261 3.40 18.29 3.00
CA VAL A 261 4.65 18.98 2.67
C VAL A 261 4.34 20.41 2.28
N GLN A 262 4.99 21.35 2.96
CA GLN A 262 4.88 22.78 2.68
C GLN A 262 6.25 23.48 2.76
N PRO A 263 6.43 24.66 2.15
CA PRO A 263 7.70 25.38 2.22
C PRO A 263 8.02 25.86 3.63
N ASP A 264 7.03 26.38 4.35
CA ASP A 264 7.18 27.03 5.66
C ASP A 264 5.90 26.86 6.52
N ASN A 265 5.87 27.49 7.69
CA ASN A 265 4.77 27.44 8.66
C ASN A 265 3.71 28.54 8.46
N SER A 266 3.65 29.18 7.30
CA SER A 266 2.63 30.19 7.00
C SER A 266 1.23 29.61 6.84
N ASP A 267 1.12 28.31 6.55
CA ASP A 267 -0.13 27.60 6.17
C ASP A 267 -0.87 28.26 4.97
N ILE A 268 -0.12 29.02 4.15
CA ILE A 268 -0.59 29.69 2.93
C ILE A 268 -0.29 28.83 1.70
N THR A 269 0.94 28.32 1.61
CA THR A 269 1.46 27.61 0.43
C THR A 269 1.71 26.14 0.74
N PHE A 270 1.23 25.24 -0.11
CA PHE A 270 1.39 23.79 0.03
C PHE A 270 2.12 23.24 -1.17
N SER A 271 2.93 22.20 -0.95
CA SER A 271 3.62 21.48 -2.02
C SER A 271 2.94 20.15 -2.31
N GLY A 272 2.51 19.44 -1.27
CA GLY A 272 1.72 18.23 -1.44
C GLY A 272 1.01 17.77 -0.18
N PHE A 273 -0.08 17.04 -0.37
CA PHE A 273 -0.87 16.41 0.68
C PHE A 273 -1.22 14.98 0.28
N TRP A 274 -1.05 14.04 1.22
CA TRP A 274 -1.43 12.64 1.06
C TRP A 274 -2.29 12.22 2.24
N LEU A 275 -3.48 11.69 1.92
CA LEU A 275 -4.30 10.94 2.87
C LEU A 275 -3.89 9.47 2.79
N LEU A 276 -3.42 8.96 3.92
CA LEU A 276 -2.78 7.65 4.05
C LEU A 276 -3.58 6.77 5.01
N ARG A 277 -3.48 5.46 4.85
CA ARG A 277 -4.10 4.51 5.77
C ARG A 277 -3.17 3.33 5.96
N GLN A 278 -2.88 3.03 7.22
CA GLN A 278 -2.18 1.80 7.55
C GLN A 278 -3.08 0.60 7.25
N ASP A 279 -2.53 -0.37 6.51
CA ASP A 279 -3.14 -1.67 6.23
C ASP A 279 -3.47 -2.43 7.53
#